data_AF-A0A0N4UK83-F1
#
_entry.id   AF-A0A0N4UK83-F1
#
_cell.length_a   1.000
_cell.length_b   1.000
_cell.length_c   1.000
_cell.angle_alpha   90.00
_cell.angle_beta   90.00
_cell.angle_gamma   90.00
#
_symmetry.space_group_name_H-M   'P 1'
#
loop_
_entity.id
_entity.type
_entity.pdbx_description
1 polymer ?
#
loop_
_entity_poly.entity_id
_entity_poly.type
_entity_poly.pdbx_seq_one_letter_code
_entity_poly.pdbx_strand_id
1 'polypeptide(L)'
;MTFFHFVNCIALAYSPYFIAYKYTGLSEYSSIWKCAYAALVYFLTQLVKMLVLATFFPASDGETFEILPELMKSSADIFDVIGLHLVIMNLIAGKSEIRFLATGIGWAFAHSVASRLVGFWVGARATAFHWKFIQMALESNIDLIFYIALVWLFSRNDLKSKMKRFVALLIAFCVFHVFIYE
;
A
#
# COMPACT_ATOMS: atom_id res chain seq x y z
N MET A 1 -22.32 -13.44 -1.48
CA MET A 1 -22.30 -13.84 -0.07
C MET A 1 -23.62 -13.44 0.57
N THR A 2 -23.97 -14.01 1.72
CA THR A 2 -24.86 -13.29 2.63
C THR A 2 -24.16 -12.00 3.08
N PHE A 3 -24.92 -10.92 3.30
CA PHE A 3 -24.40 -9.64 3.82
C PHE A 3 -23.50 -9.84 5.07
N PHE A 4 -23.79 -10.88 5.86
CA PHE A 4 -22.99 -11.30 7.01
C PHE A 4 -21.52 -11.59 6.69
N HIS A 5 -21.22 -12.41 5.67
CA HIS A 5 -19.82 -12.73 5.34
C HIS A 5 -19.06 -11.53 4.76
N PHE A 6 -19.76 -10.64 4.03
CA PHE A 6 -19.16 -9.40 3.55
C PHE A 6 -18.69 -8.52 4.72
N VAL A 7 -19.54 -8.32 5.73
CA VAL A 7 -19.20 -7.59 6.95
C VAL A 7 -18.04 -8.25 7.69
N ASN A 8 -18.03 -9.58 7.81
CA ASN A 8 -16.93 -10.31 8.46
C ASN A 8 -15.60 -10.17 7.72
N CYS A 9 -15.57 -10.23 6.39
CA CYS A 9 -14.36 -10.04 5.60
C CYS A 9 -13.83 -8.60 5.71
N ILE A 10 -14.72 -7.60 5.67
CA ILE A 10 -14.37 -6.19 5.90
C ILE A 10 -13.81 -6.00 7.30
N ALA A 11 -14.46 -6.58 8.32
CA ALA A 11 -13.98 -6.50 9.70
C ALA A 11 -12.60 -7.15 9.83
N LEU A 12 -12.37 -8.32 9.23
CA LEU A 12 -11.07 -9.01 9.25
C LEU A 12 -9.97 -8.23 8.52
N ALA A 13 -10.31 -7.54 7.42
CA ALA A 13 -9.37 -6.74 6.64
C ALA A 13 -9.00 -5.41 7.34
N TYR A 14 -9.98 -4.71 7.93
CA TYR A 14 -9.75 -3.35 8.46
C TYR A 14 -9.61 -3.27 9.98
N SER A 15 -9.97 -4.30 10.74
CA SER A 15 -9.79 -4.33 12.20
C SER A 15 -8.31 -4.12 12.60
N PRO A 16 -7.31 -4.78 11.97
CA PRO A 16 -5.91 -4.56 12.33
C PRO A 16 -5.41 -3.14 12.10
N TYR A 17 -5.97 -2.42 11.11
CA TYR A 17 -5.66 -1.00 10.88
C TYR A 17 -6.16 -0.13 12.03
N PHE A 18 -7.37 -0.40 12.51
CA PHE A 18 -7.95 0.31 13.65
C PHE A 18 -7.21 0.01 14.96
N ILE A 19 -6.82 -1.25 15.17
CA ILE A 19 -6.01 -1.68 16.31
C ILE A 19 -4.64 -0.99 16.25
N ALA A 20 -3.96 -1.01 15.10
CA ALA A 20 -2.68 -0.34 14.92
C ALA A 20 -2.77 1.16 15.22
N TYR A 21 -3.82 1.85 14.73
CA TYR A 21 -4.02 3.27 15.00
C TYR A 21 -4.19 3.59 16.50
N LYS A 22 -4.94 2.76 17.24
CA LYS A 22 -5.19 2.97 18.67
C LYS A 22 -4.00 2.60 19.55
N TYR A 23 -3.41 1.42 19.33
CA TYR A 23 -2.43 0.85 20.27
C TYR A 23 -0.97 1.22 19.99
N THR A 24 -0.66 1.86 18.85
CA THR A 24 0.69 2.39 18.60
C THR A 24 0.96 3.74 19.28
N GLY A 25 -0.01 4.29 20.01
CA GLY A 25 0.05 5.65 20.56
C GLY A 25 -0.17 6.75 19.50
N LEU A 26 -0.35 6.37 18.22
CA LEU A 26 -0.56 7.34 17.14
C LEU A 26 -1.79 8.22 17.40
N SER A 27 -2.85 7.65 17.97
CA SER A 27 -4.06 8.37 18.34
C SER A 27 -3.86 9.45 19.42
N GLU A 28 -2.78 9.37 20.21
CA GLU A 28 -2.44 10.36 21.25
C GLU A 28 -1.61 11.51 20.68
N TYR A 29 -0.64 11.20 19.83
CA TYR A 29 0.31 12.19 19.31
C TYR A 29 -0.10 12.81 17.96
N SER A 30 -1.04 12.19 17.24
CA SER A 30 -1.48 12.63 15.94
C SER A 30 -2.99 12.59 15.81
N SER A 31 -3.53 13.62 15.17
CA SER A 31 -4.90 13.56 14.67
C SER A 31 -5.00 12.52 13.55
N ILE A 32 -6.16 11.86 13.47
CA ILE A 32 -6.56 10.98 12.37
C ILE A 32 -6.44 11.67 11.00
N TRP A 33 -6.49 13.01 10.99
CA TRP A 33 -6.33 13.81 9.78
C TRP A 33 -4.99 13.60 9.08
N LYS A 34 -3.90 13.31 9.82
CA LYS A 34 -2.60 13.02 9.19
C LYS A 34 -2.62 11.70 8.41
N CYS A 35 -3.27 10.67 8.96
CA CYS A 35 -3.49 9.41 8.25
C CYS A 35 -4.41 9.60 7.04
N ALA A 36 -5.49 10.38 7.20
CA ALA A 36 -6.40 10.70 6.11
C ALA A 36 -5.70 11.47 4.97
N TYR A 37 -4.78 12.36 5.31
CA TYR A 37 -3.99 13.10 4.34
C TYR A 37 -3.01 12.19 3.58
N ALA A 38 -2.33 11.27 4.27
CA ALA A 38 -1.51 10.24 3.62
C ALA A 38 -2.35 9.35 2.67
N ALA A 39 -3.57 8.98 3.09
CA ALA A 39 -4.50 8.23 2.25
C ALA A 39 -4.95 9.02 1.00
N LEU A 40 -5.19 10.33 1.14
CA LEU A 40 -5.55 11.19 0.01
C LEU A 40 -4.41 11.27 -1.02
N VAL A 41 -3.17 11.40 -0.54
CA VAL A 41 -2.00 11.45 -1.42
C VAL A 41 -1.81 10.13 -2.14
N TYR A 42 -2.06 8.99 -1.49
CA TYR A 42 -2.08 7.68 -2.15
C TYR A 42 -3.05 7.66 -3.34
N PHE A 43 -4.29 8.15 -3.17
CA PHE A 43 -5.25 8.18 -4.28
C PHE A 43 -4.78 9.11 -5.41
N LEU A 44 -4.15 10.24 -5.07
CA LEU A 44 -3.60 11.14 -6.07
C LEU A 44 -2.45 10.50 -6.85
N THR A 45 -1.51 9.83 -6.17
CA THR A 45 -0.38 9.15 -6.81
C THR A 45 -0.87 7.97 -7.66
N GLN A 46 -1.85 7.21 -7.17
CA GLN A 46 -2.46 6.12 -7.91
C GLN A 46 -3.18 6.62 -9.16
N LEU A 47 -3.87 7.76 -9.08
CA LEU A 47 -4.52 8.38 -10.23
C LEU A 47 -3.48 8.83 -11.27
N VAL A 48 -2.43 9.52 -10.85
CA VAL A 48 -1.32 9.92 -11.74
C VAL A 48 -0.68 8.70 -12.39
N LYS A 49 -0.41 7.64 -11.63
CA LYS A 49 0.13 6.37 -12.12
C LYS A 49 -0.77 5.76 -13.19
N MET A 50 -2.08 5.68 -12.93
CA MET A 50 -3.05 5.13 -13.87
C MET A 50 -3.22 6.00 -15.13
N LEU A 51 -3.16 7.32 -15.00
CA LEU A 51 -3.18 8.24 -16.15
C LEU A 51 -1.93 8.09 -17.00
N VAL A 52 -0.74 8.10 -16.40
CA VAL A 52 0.53 7.92 -17.12
C VAL A 52 0.54 6.58 -17.86
N LEU A 53 0.11 5.51 -17.19
CA LEU A 53 -0.01 4.19 -17.80
C LEU A 53 -1.01 4.20 -18.97
N ALA A 54 -2.17 4.85 -18.81
CA ALA A 54 -3.20 4.89 -19.85
C ALA A 54 -2.88 5.83 -21.03
N THR A 55 -2.14 6.93 -20.83
CA THR A 55 -1.88 7.93 -21.88
C THR A 55 -0.67 7.59 -22.73
N PHE A 56 0.40 7.11 -22.11
CA PHE A 56 1.65 6.86 -22.83
C PHE A 56 1.74 5.44 -23.39
N PHE A 57 0.92 4.50 -22.90
CA PHE A 57 1.09 3.08 -23.19
C PHE A 57 -0.23 2.44 -23.63
N PRO A 58 -0.43 2.18 -24.93
CA PRO A 58 -1.60 1.44 -25.41
C PRO A 58 -1.55 0.00 -24.90
N ALA A 59 -2.71 -0.59 -24.60
CA ALA A 59 -2.81 -2.01 -24.29
C ALA A 59 -2.30 -2.82 -25.49
N SER A 60 -1.22 -3.57 -25.32
CA SER A 60 -0.83 -4.56 -26.33
C SER A 60 -1.78 -5.75 -26.20
N ASP A 61 -2.51 -6.06 -27.28
CA ASP A 61 -3.42 -7.21 -27.36
C ASP A 61 -2.67 -8.55 -27.56
N GLY A 62 -1.34 -8.53 -27.51
CA GLY A 62 -0.51 -9.70 -27.76
C GLY A 62 -0.45 -10.64 -26.55
N GLU A 63 -0.72 -11.93 -26.77
CA GLU A 63 -0.47 -12.99 -25.78
C GLU A 63 1.03 -13.27 -25.57
N THR A 64 1.90 -12.67 -26.38
CA THR A 64 3.34 -12.82 -26.26
C THR A 64 3.83 -12.05 -25.03
N PHE A 65 4.66 -12.72 -24.23
CA PHE A 65 5.39 -12.14 -23.12
C PHE A 65 6.34 -11.04 -23.63
N GLU A 66 5.84 -9.81 -23.69
CA GLU A 66 6.64 -8.66 -24.08
C GLU A 66 7.36 -8.13 -22.84
N ILE A 67 8.68 -7.99 -22.92
CA ILE A 67 9.51 -7.43 -21.83
C ILE A 67 9.06 -6.01 -21.46
N LEU A 68 8.44 -5.31 -22.41
CA LEU A 68 8.00 -3.93 -22.24
C LEU A 68 6.87 -3.80 -21.19
N PRO A 69 5.69 -4.43 -21.30
CA PRO A 69 4.64 -4.34 -20.29
C PRO A 69 5.08 -4.81 -18.89
N GLU A 70 6.01 -5.75 -18.79
CA GLU A 70 6.55 -6.19 -17.49
C GLU A 70 7.46 -5.17 -16.83
N LEU A 71 8.40 -4.60 -17.60
CA LEU A 71 9.20 -3.47 -17.14
C LEU A 71 8.30 -2.30 -16.74
N MET A 72 7.15 -2.13 -17.42
CA MET A 72 6.17 -1.09 -17.08
C MET A 72 5.44 -1.40 -15.77
N LYS A 73 4.99 -2.64 -15.56
CA LYS A 73 4.40 -3.09 -14.29
C LYS A 73 5.36 -2.90 -13.12
N SER A 74 6.64 -3.18 -13.37
CA SER A 74 7.74 -2.95 -12.43
C SER A 74 7.99 -1.46 -12.17
N SER A 75 7.89 -0.60 -13.20
CA SER A 75 8.04 0.86 -13.04
C SER A 75 6.91 1.51 -12.24
N ALA A 76 5.71 0.92 -12.25
CA ALA A 76 4.55 1.40 -11.51
C ALA A 76 4.80 1.44 -10.00
N ASP A 77 5.60 0.52 -9.47
CA ASP A 77 5.93 0.47 -8.04
C ASP A 77 6.90 1.60 -7.63
N ILE A 78 7.68 2.15 -8.58
CA ILE A 78 8.55 3.32 -8.35
C ILE A 78 7.72 4.57 -8.04
N PHE A 79 6.58 4.76 -8.70
CA PHE A 79 5.69 5.89 -8.44
C PHE A 79 5.14 5.88 -7.01
N ASP A 80 4.80 4.70 -6.49
CA ASP A 80 4.30 4.56 -5.12
C ASP A 80 5.39 4.89 -4.09
N VAL A 81 6.64 4.50 -4.36
CA VAL A 81 7.80 4.87 -3.55
C VAL A 81 8.05 6.37 -3.55
N ILE A 82 8.00 7.02 -4.72
CA ILE A 82 8.14 8.47 -4.84
C ILE A 82 7.02 9.16 -4.05
N GLY A 83 5.79 8.68 -4.17
CA GLY A 83 4.64 9.17 -3.43
C GLY A 83 4.85 9.09 -1.91
N LEU A 84 5.26 7.93 -1.41
CA LEU A 84 5.60 7.74 0.00
C LEU A 84 6.71 8.69 0.47
N HIS A 85 7.76 8.85 -0.34
CA HIS A 85 8.86 9.77 -0.02
C HIS A 85 8.38 11.22 0.10
N LEU A 86 7.55 11.68 -0.84
CA LEU A 86 6.97 13.02 -0.81
C LEU A 86 6.10 13.24 0.44
N VAL A 87 5.29 12.25 0.83
CA VAL A 87 4.45 12.35 2.05
C VAL A 87 5.32 12.50 3.30
N ILE A 88 6.38 11.70 3.43
CA ILE A 88 7.28 11.72 4.58
C ILE A 88 8.08 13.04 4.63
N MET A 89 8.59 13.51 3.50
CA MET A 89 9.46 14.69 3.48
C MET A 89 8.69 16.00 3.60
N ASN A 90 7.58 16.15 2.88
CA ASN A 90 6.96 17.45 2.68
C ASN A 90 5.66 17.63 3.48
N LEU A 91 4.91 16.56 3.75
CA LEU A 91 3.50 16.70 4.17
C LEU A 91 3.28 16.43 5.67
N ILE A 92 4.08 15.58 6.30
CA ILE A 92 3.91 15.23 7.72
C ILE A 92 5.07 15.77 8.54
N ALA A 93 4.82 16.88 9.24
CA ALA A 93 5.70 17.40 10.28
C ALA A 93 5.44 16.70 11.63
N GLY A 94 6.52 16.45 12.37
CA GLY A 94 6.50 15.88 13.71
C GLY A 94 7.68 14.96 13.99
N LYS A 95 7.64 14.25 15.12
CA LYS A 95 8.62 13.22 15.46
C LYS A 95 8.64 12.17 14.35
N SER A 96 9.85 11.72 13.99
CA SER A 96 10.06 10.70 12.95
C SER A 96 9.23 9.44 13.22
N GLU A 97 9.11 9.04 14.49
CA GLU A 97 8.33 7.88 14.94
C GLU A 97 6.85 7.95 14.57
N ILE A 98 6.22 9.09 14.86
CA ILE A 98 4.80 9.32 14.57
C ILE A 98 4.59 9.44 13.06
N ARG A 99 5.53 10.09 12.37
CA ARG A 99 5.45 10.33 10.93
C ARG A 99 5.44 9.04 10.13
N PHE A 100 6.38 8.12 10.40
CA PHE A 100 6.46 6.88 9.65
C PHE A 100 5.23 6.00 9.89
N LEU A 101 4.71 5.96 11.14
CA LEU A 101 3.50 5.22 11.48
C LEU A 101 2.25 5.81 10.82
N ALA A 102 2.07 7.13 10.88
CA ALA A 102 0.93 7.81 10.26
C ALA A 102 0.90 7.62 8.74
N THR A 103 2.05 7.80 8.07
CA THR A 103 2.17 7.55 6.64
C THR A 103 1.93 6.08 6.32
N GLY A 104 2.56 5.15 7.04
CA GLY A 104 2.43 3.72 6.79
C GLY A 104 1.00 3.21 6.94
N ILE A 105 0.32 3.55 8.04
CA ILE A 105 -1.07 3.16 8.29
C ILE A 105 -2.00 3.81 7.25
N GLY A 106 -1.85 5.11 7.01
CA GLY A 106 -2.70 5.84 6.06
C GLY A 106 -2.56 5.33 4.63
N TRP A 107 -1.32 5.10 4.19
CA TRP A 107 -1.02 4.58 2.85
C TRP A 107 -1.50 3.15 2.67
N ALA A 108 -1.19 2.25 3.61
CA ALA A 108 -1.64 0.86 3.56
C ALA A 108 -3.17 0.75 3.59
N PHE A 109 -3.83 1.59 4.39
CA PHE A 109 -5.29 1.60 4.46
C PHE A 109 -5.89 2.01 3.12
N ALA A 110 -5.38 3.07 2.51
CA ALA A 110 -5.82 3.52 1.20
C ALA A 110 -5.55 2.47 0.11
N HIS A 111 -4.39 1.80 0.17
CA HIS A 111 -4.06 0.69 -0.71
C HIS A 111 -5.04 -0.48 -0.57
N SER A 112 -5.32 -0.92 0.65
CA SER A 112 -6.28 -2.00 0.94
C SER A 112 -7.70 -1.65 0.47
N VAL A 113 -8.14 -0.41 0.71
CA VAL A 113 -9.46 0.07 0.24
C VAL A 113 -9.52 0.08 -1.28
N ALA A 114 -8.51 0.64 -1.96
CA ALA A 114 -8.50 0.75 -3.42
C ALA A 114 -8.41 -0.63 -4.11
N SER A 115 -7.63 -1.56 -3.55
CA SER A 115 -7.39 -2.88 -4.16
C SER A 115 -8.50 -3.88 -3.88
N ARG A 116 -9.08 -3.88 -2.67
CA ARG A 116 -9.90 -5.02 -2.19
C ARG A 116 -11.35 -4.68 -1.90
N LEU A 117 -11.70 -3.40 -1.67
CA LEU A 117 -13.08 -3.02 -1.36
C LEU A 117 -14.04 -3.41 -2.49
N VAL A 118 -13.63 -3.18 -3.75
CA VAL A 118 -14.39 -3.58 -4.94
C VAL A 118 -14.51 -5.10 -5.03
N GLY A 119 -13.43 -5.83 -4.74
CA GLY A 119 -13.44 -7.30 -4.69
C GLY A 119 -14.43 -7.85 -3.67
N PHE A 120 -14.44 -7.31 -2.45
CA PHE A 120 -15.41 -7.69 -1.42
C PHE A 120 -16.85 -7.33 -1.81
N TRP A 121 -17.07 -6.16 -2.41
CA TRP A 121 -18.38 -5.70 -2.85
C TRP A 121 -18.98 -6.58 -3.95
N VAL A 122 -18.20 -6.90 -4.98
CA VAL A 122 -18.63 -7.79 -6.07
C VAL A 122 -18.82 -9.21 -5.54
N GLY A 123 -17.93 -9.69 -4.66
CA GLY A 123 -18.05 -10.97 -3.97
C GLY A 123 -19.30 -11.08 -3.09
N ALA A 124 -19.76 -9.96 -2.52
CA ALA A 124 -20.99 -9.91 -1.75
C ALA A 124 -22.22 -10.29 -2.60
N ARG A 125 -22.20 -10.11 -3.92
CA ARG A 125 -23.31 -10.49 -4.81
C ARG A 125 -23.34 -11.97 -5.21
N ALA A 126 -22.28 -12.73 -4.96
CA ALA A 126 -22.23 -14.16 -5.29
C ALA A 126 -23.26 -14.97 -4.47
N THR A 127 -23.67 -16.16 -4.90
CA THR A 127 -24.60 -17.00 -4.13
C THR A 127 -23.89 -17.78 -3.01
N ALA A 128 -22.66 -18.23 -3.27
CA ALA A 128 -21.84 -18.98 -2.33
C ALA A 128 -20.69 -18.14 -1.75
N PHE A 129 -20.19 -18.55 -0.59
CA PHE A 129 -18.96 -18.01 -0.01
C PHE A 129 -17.74 -18.73 -0.58
N HIS A 130 -16.68 -17.98 -0.92
CA HIS A 130 -15.41 -18.53 -1.37
C HIS A 130 -14.28 -18.17 -0.40
N TRP A 131 -13.40 -19.13 -0.11
CA TRP A 131 -12.24 -18.93 0.77
C TRP A 131 -11.27 -17.83 0.31
N LYS A 132 -11.26 -17.54 -1.00
CA LYS A 132 -10.46 -16.46 -1.61
C LYS A 132 -10.65 -15.10 -0.92
N PHE A 133 -11.83 -14.81 -0.38
CA PHE A 133 -12.08 -13.53 0.30
C PHE A 133 -11.41 -13.44 1.68
N ILE A 134 -11.24 -14.57 2.37
CA ILE A 134 -10.46 -14.61 3.62
C ILE A 134 -8.98 -14.43 3.30
N GLN A 135 -8.47 -15.08 2.25
CA GLN A 135 -7.10 -14.89 1.79
C GLN A 135 -6.85 -13.42 1.44
N MET A 136 -7.74 -12.79 0.68
CA MET A 136 -7.66 -11.36 0.33
C MET A 136 -7.65 -10.45 1.57
N ALA A 137 -8.44 -10.78 2.61
CA ALA A 137 -8.44 -10.05 3.87
C ALA A 137 -7.13 -10.23 4.64
N LEU A 138 -6.56 -11.44 4.68
CA LEU A 138 -5.26 -11.69 5.31
C LEU A 138 -4.12 -11.00 4.57
N GLU A 139 -4.13 -11.03 3.23
CA GLU A 139 -3.17 -10.30 2.40
C GLU A 139 -3.20 -8.80 2.70
N SER A 140 -4.39 -8.23 2.93
CA SER A 140 -4.50 -6.81 3.30
C SER A 140 -3.80 -6.47 4.62
N ASN A 141 -3.69 -7.44 5.54
CA ASN A 141 -2.97 -7.27 6.80
C ASN A 141 -1.46 -7.45 6.62
N ILE A 142 -1.04 -8.30 5.68
CA ILE A 142 0.36 -8.42 5.29
C ILE A 142 0.84 -7.12 4.65
N ASP A 143 0.03 -6.51 3.78
CA ASP A 143 0.31 -5.21 3.16
C ASP A 143 0.48 -4.10 4.22
N LEU A 144 -0.33 -4.10 5.28
CA LEU A 144 -0.17 -3.16 6.40
C LEU A 144 1.24 -3.25 7.01
N ILE A 145 1.70 -4.46 7.32
CA ILE A 145 3.03 -4.68 7.89
C ILE A 145 4.10 -4.27 6.89
N PHE A 146 3.93 -4.64 5.63
CA PHE A 146 4.87 -4.33 4.55
C PHE A 146 5.08 -2.82 4.39
N TYR A 147 4.00 -2.04 4.24
CA TYR A 147 4.10 -0.59 4.07
C TYR A 147 4.63 0.12 5.31
N ILE A 148 4.26 -0.31 6.52
CA ILE A 148 4.84 0.24 7.76
C ILE A 148 6.36 -0.03 7.79
N ALA A 149 6.79 -1.25 7.48
CA ALA A 149 8.20 -1.62 7.47
C ALA A 149 8.99 -0.85 6.40
N LEU A 150 8.43 -0.71 5.19
CA LEU A 150 9.03 0.04 4.09
C LEU A 150 9.18 1.52 4.43
N VAL A 151 8.14 2.15 4.98
CA VAL A 151 8.16 3.55 5.39
C VAL A 151 9.10 3.78 6.58
N TRP A 152 9.14 2.85 7.53
CA TRP A 152 10.10 2.87 8.63
C TRP A 152 11.55 2.81 8.13
N LEU A 153 11.81 1.92 7.18
CA LEU A 153 13.12 1.75 6.56
C LEU A 153 13.57 3.02 5.82
N PHE A 154 12.65 3.67 5.10
CA PHE A 154 12.90 4.96 4.44
C PHE A 154 13.17 6.10 5.41
N SER A 155 12.47 6.15 6.55
CA SER A 155 12.66 7.21 7.54
C SER A 155 13.91 7.03 8.40
N ARG A 156 14.68 5.94 8.22
CA ARG A 156 15.80 5.59 9.09
C ARG A 156 17.08 6.36 8.71
N ASN A 157 17.32 7.48 9.38
CA ASN A 157 18.50 8.32 9.17
C ASN A 157 19.74 7.93 9.98
N ASP A 158 19.58 7.06 10.98
CA ASP A 158 20.63 6.70 11.95
C ASP A 158 21.68 5.70 11.42
N LEU A 159 21.53 5.23 10.17
CA LEU A 159 22.44 4.22 9.62
C LEU A 159 23.77 4.82 9.16
N LYS A 160 24.86 4.10 9.45
CA LYS A 160 26.17 4.35 8.84
C LYS A 160 26.08 4.30 7.31
N SER A 161 26.89 5.11 6.63
CA SER A 161 26.85 5.26 5.16
C SER A 161 26.87 3.94 4.37
N LYS A 162 27.67 2.94 4.81
CA LYS A 162 27.67 1.59 4.19
C LYS A 162 26.31 0.90 4.30
N MET A 163 25.66 0.96 5.47
CA MET A 163 24.35 0.35 5.70
C MET A 163 23.22 1.05 4.95
N LYS A 164 23.36 2.36 4.66
CA LYS A 164 22.39 3.08 3.82
C LYS A 164 22.29 2.46 2.41
N ARG A 165 23.41 1.99 1.85
CA ARG A 165 23.41 1.27 0.55
C ARG A 165 22.66 -0.05 0.65
N PHE A 166 22.87 -0.82 1.73
CA PHE A 166 22.12 -2.07 1.96
C PHE A 166 20.62 -1.82 2.11
N VAL A 167 20.24 -0.75 2.81
CA VAL A 167 18.84 -0.34 2.93
C VAL A 167 18.25 0.01 1.56
N ALA A 168 18.96 0.81 0.76
CA ALA A 168 18.51 1.16 -0.59
C ALA A 168 18.35 -0.09 -1.49
N LEU A 169 19.25 -1.07 -1.38
CA LEU A 169 19.12 -2.35 -2.08
C LEU A 169 17.92 -3.17 -1.59
N LEU A 170 17.66 -3.20 -0.28
CA LEU A 170 16.50 -3.91 0.27
C LEU A 170 15.19 -3.26 -0.19
N ILE A 171 15.14 -1.93 -0.22
CA ILE A 171 14.00 -1.19 -0.77
C ILE A 171 13.82 -1.50 -2.26
N ALA A 172 14.90 -1.46 -3.05
CA ALA A 172 14.83 -1.82 -4.45
C ALA A 172 14.30 -3.25 -4.63
N PHE A 173 14.76 -4.20 -3.82
CA PHE A 173 14.25 -5.57 -3.82
C PHE A 173 12.76 -5.65 -3.46
N CYS A 174 12.29 -4.87 -2.48
CA CYS A 174 10.87 -4.79 -2.14
C CYS A 174 10.01 -4.23 -3.28
N VAL A 175 10.53 -3.24 -4.02
CA VAL A 175 9.86 -2.64 -5.19
C VAL A 175 9.81 -3.63 -6.35
N PHE A 176 10.91 -4.33 -6.61
CA PHE A 176 11.02 -5.30 -7.69
C PHE A 176 10.51 -6.70 -7.30
N HIS A 177 9.92 -6.89 -6.12
CA HIS A 177 9.45 -8.21 -5.69
C HIS A 177 8.38 -8.78 -6.63
N VAL A 178 7.50 -7.94 -7.18
CA VAL A 178 6.49 -8.37 -8.15
C VAL A 178 7.16 -8.97 -9.41
N PHE A 179 8.24 -8.35 -9.87
CA PHE A 179 9.02 -8.84 -11.01
C PHE A 179 9.79 -10.14 -10.71
N ILE A 180 10.08 -10.45 -9.45
CA ILE A 180 10.79 -11.68 -9.05
C ILE A 180 9.83 -12.87 -8.91
N TYR A 181 8.56 -12.60 -8.60
CA TYR A 181 7.55 -13.65 -8.43
C TYR A 181 6.96 -14.14 -9.76
N GLU A 182 7.11 -13.36 -10.83
CA GLU A 182 6.75 -13.73 -12.21
C GLU A 182 7.89 -14.52 -12.88
#